data_AF-E2SLX7-F1
#
_entry.id   AF-E2SLX7-F1
#
_cell.length_a   1.000
_cell.length_b   1.000
_cell.length_c   1.000
_cell.angle_alpha   90.00
_cell.angle_beta   90.00
_cell.angle_gamma   90.00
#
_symmetry.space_group_name_H-M   'P 1'
#
loop_
_entity.id
_entity.type
_entity.pdbx_description
1 polymer ?
#
loop_
_entity_poly.entity_id
_entity_poly.type
_entity_poly.pdbx_seq_one_letter_code
_entity_poly.pdbx_strand_id
1 'polypeptide(L)'
;MVGGAHPWRDGYEFGGCDVYNPWSVLMYMDRLLNSSRKMPESFWANTSGNDIIYRYVKEANPLMREEFDVLASGGMIEKPIKDDLTYREMDQINNVYSFLLYTGYLKVVSCVNEEEKDTV
;
A
#
# COMPACT_ATOMS: atom_id res chain seq x y z
N MET A 1 -18.31 -10.51 -7.80
CA MET A 1 -17.71 -11.30 -6.71
C MET A 1 -17.70 -10.44 -5.46
N VAL A 2 -18.41 -10.85 -4.41
CA VAL A 2 -18.48 -10.10 -3.14
C VAL A 2 -17.33 -10.59 -2.26
N GLY A 3 -16.22 -9.86 -2.27
CA GLY A 3 -15.09 -10.12 -1.37
C GLY A 3 -15.28 -9.34 -0.08
N GLY A 4 -15.77 -10.00 0.97
CA GLY A 4 -15.83 -9.43 2.31
C GLY A 4 -14.42 -9.17 2.84
N ALA A 5 -14.17 -7.98 3.35
CA ALA A 5 -12.96 -7.67 4.10
C ALA A 5 -12.98 -8.42 5.43
N HIS A 6 -12.15 -9.46 5.56
CA HIS A 6 -11.97 -10.17 6.81
C HIS A 6 -11.18 -9.28 7.79
N PRO A 7 -11.70 -9.00 9.01
CA PRO A 7 -11.13 -8.02 9.93
C PRO A 7 -9.75 -8.38 10.53
N TRP A 8 -9.14 -9.47 10.07
CA TRP A 8 -7.86 -10.00 10.57
C TRP A 8 -6.85 -10.32 9.47
N ARG A 9 -7.03 -9.81 8.23
CA ARG A 9 -6.02 -10.05 7.18
C ARG A 9 -4.72 -9.32 7.52
N ASP A 10 -3.76 -10.09 8.01
CA ASP A 10 -2.36 -9.73 8.22
C ASP A 10 -1.50 -10.32 7.09
N GLY A 11 -1.74 -9.85 5.86
CA GLY A 11 -1.12 -10.43 4.67
C GLY A 11 -1.78 -10.02 3.36
N TYR A 12 -1.24 -10.54 2.26
CA TYR A 12 -1.77 -10.35 0.91
C TYR A 12 -2.08 -11.70 0.26
N GLU A 13 -3.07 -11.73 -0.64
CA GLU A 13 -3.46 -12.93 -1.37
C GLU A 13 -2.69 -12.98 -2.69
N PHE A 14 -1.89 -14.02 -2.90
CA PHE A 14 -1.14 -14.24 -4.14
C PHE A 14 -1.42 -15.63 -4.68
N GLY A 15 -1.97 -15.71 -5.91
CA GLY A 15 -2.28 -16.99 -6.55
C GLY A 15 -3.32 -17.85 -5.82
N GLY A 16 -4.23 -17.23 -5.05
CA GLY A 16 -5.22 -17.93 -4.21
C GLY A 16 -4.67 -18.44 -2.87
N CYS A 17 -3.43 -18.09 -2.53
CA CYS A 17 -2.83 -18.40 -1.23
C CYS A 17 -2.73 -17.12 -0.37
N ASP A 18 -3.09 -17.22 0.90
CA ASP A 18 -2.83 -16.17 1.88
C ASP A 18 -1.33 -16.17 2.25
N VAL A 19 -0.64 -15.08 1.94
CA VAL A 19 0.75 -14.84 2.33
C VAL A 19 0.79 -13.93 3.54
N TYR A 20 1.17 -14.49 4.70
CA TYR A 20 1.29 -13.73 5.94
C TYR A 20 2.50 -12.81 5.95
N ASN A 21 2.37 -11.64 6.57
CA ASN A 21 3.46 -10.69 6.73
C ASN A 21 4.60 -11.30 7.59
N PRO A 22 5.82 -11.49 7.07
CA PRO A 22 6.89 -12.19 7.80
C PRO A 22 7.29 -11.50 9.10
N TRP A 23 7.25 -10.16 9.13
CA TRP A 23 7.56 -9.39 10.33
C TRP A 23 6.52 -9.61 11.43
N SER A 24 5.25 -9.62 11.06
CA SER A 24 4.16 -9.85 12.02
C SER A 24 4.17 -11.28 12.56
N VAL A 25 4.57 -12.27 11.76
CA VAL A 25 4.80 -13.64 12.23
C VAL A 25 5.94 -13.69 13.25
N LEU A 26 7.07 -13.05 12.97
CA LEU A 26 8.21 -13.01 13.90
C LEU A 26 7.87 -12.29 15.22
N MET A 27 7.18 -11.16 15.15
CA MET A 27 6.76 -10.41 16.33
C MET A 27 5.70 -11.15 17.15
N TYR A 28 4.81 -11.90 16.49
CA TYR A 28 3.88 -12.78 17.19
C TYR A 28 4.61 -13.90 17.94
N MET A 29 5.62 -14.52 17.31
CA MET A 29 6.47 -15.52 17.97
C MET A 29 7.21 -14.94 19.17
N ASP A 30 7.79 -13.75 19.04
CA ASP A 30 8.47 -13.06 20.15
C ASP A 30 7.51 -12.83 21.34
N ARG A 31 6.30 -12.33 21.08
CA ARG A 31 5.30 -12.14 22.14
C ARG A 31 4.86 -13.45 22.79
N LEU A 32 4.72 -14.53 22.02
CA LEU A 32 4.38 -15.84 22.58
C LEU A 32 5.44 -16.36 23.55
N LEU A 33 6.71 -16.04 23.29
CA LEU A 33 7.83 -16.47 24.12
C LEU A 33 8.04 -15.56 25.34
N ASN A 34 7.75 -14.26 25.20
CA ASN A 34 8.15 -13.24 26.17
C ASN A 34 6.98 -12.53 26.90
N SER A 35 5.72 -12.87 26.61
CA SER A 35 4.54 -12.21 27.21
C SER A 35 3.40 -13.19 27.54
N SER A 36 2.58 -12.85 28.55
CA SER A 36 1.34 -13.57 28.87
C SER A 36 0.21 -13.28 27.87
N ARG A 37 0.37 -12.27 27.02
CA ARG A 37 -0.63 -11.83 26.03
C ARG A 37 -0.42 -12.59 24.71
N LYS A 38 -1.30 -13.55 24.45
CA LYS A 38 -1.19 -14.51 23.32
C LYS A 38 -2.02 -14.14 22.08
N MET A 39 -2.53 -12.92 22.02
CA MET A 39 -3.43 -12.51 20.93
C MET A 39 -2.60 -12.09 19.72
N PRO A 40 -2.88 -12.62 18.51
CA PRO A 40 -2.24 -12.16 17.30
C PRO A 40 -2.59 -10.69 17.05
N GLU A 41 -1.60 -9.90 16.67
CA GLU A 41 -1.73 -8.48 16.34
C GLU A 41 -0.99 -8.24 15.02
N SER A 42 -1.54 -7.35 14.19
CA SER A 42 -0.86 -6.88 12.98
C SER A 42 0.26 -5.93 13.40
N PHE A 43 1.48 -6.43 13.46
CA PHE A 43 2.65 -5.62 13.84
C PHE A 43 3.08 -4.69 12.71
N TRP A 44 2.86 -5.11 11.46
CA TRP A 44 3.18 -4.31 10.28
C TRP A 44 2.38 -3.02 10.16
N ALA A 45 1.13 -3.01 10.65
CA ALA A 45 0.28 -1.81 10.64
C ALA A 45 0.90 -0.65 11.45
N ASN A 46 1.83 -0.93 12.37
CA ASN A 46 2.46 0.06 13.24
C ASN A 46 3.93 0.36 12.87
N THR A 47 4.50 -0.29 11.85
CA THR A 47 5.90 -0.08 11.44
C THR A 47 6.06 0.69 10.13
N SER A 48 4.96 0.97 9.43
CA SER A 48 4.97 1.95 8.35
C SER A 48 4.98 3.33 8.99
N GLY A 49 6.04 4.10 8.75
CA GLY A 49 6.01 5.51 9.03
C GLY A 49 4.80 6.11 8.31
N ASN A 50 3.83 6.61 9.07
CA ASN A 50 2.82 7.52 8.53
C ASN A 50 3.47 8.84 8.05
N ASP A 51 4.79 9.00 8.19
CA ASP A 51 5.57 10.16 7.79
C ASP A 51 5.41 10.50 6.31
N ILE A 52 5.22 9.50 5.44
CA ILE A 52 4.92 9.73 4.03
C ILE A 52 3.51 10.28 3.81
N ILE A 53 2.50 9.81 4.57
CA ILE A 53 1.14 10.36 4.55
C ILE A 53 1.15 11.79 5.11
N TYR A 54 1.91 12.04 6.18
CA TYR A 54 2.08 13.38 6.74
C TYR A 54 2.78 14.33 5.75
N ARG A 55 3.84 13.86 5.07
CA ARG A 55 4.56 14.63 4.05
C ARG A 55 3.66 14.92 2.86
N TYR A 56 2.86 13.94 2.44
CA TYR A 56 1.79 14.13 1.46
C TYR A 56 0.84 15.27 1.88
N VAL A 57 0.22 15.21 3.06
CA VAL A 57 -0.72 16.27 3.51
C VAL A 57 -0.03 17.65 3.53
N LYS A 58 1.24 17.69 3.92
CA LYS A 58 2.03 18.92 4.02
C LYS A 58 2.43 19.50 2.66
N GLU A 59 2.82 18.66 1.70
CA GLU A 59 3.44 19.05 0.43
C GLU A 59 2.52 18.84 -0.78
N ALA A 60 1.30 18.31 -0.58
CA ALA A 60 0.33 18.08 -1.64
C ALA A 60 -0.09 19.40 -2.29
N ASN A 61 0.13 19.45 -3.61
CA ASN A 61 -0.47 20.45 -4.49
C ASN A 61 -1.99 20.21 -4.62
N PRO A 62 -2.76 21.20 -5.13
CA PRO A 62 -4.22 21.07 -5.24
C PRO A 62 -4.69 19.84 -6.02
N LEU A 63 -3.97 19.47 -7.09
CA LEU A 63 -4.30 18.31 -7.92
C LEU A 63 -4.17 17.00 -7.13
N MET A 64 -3.07 16.84 -6.39
CA MET A 64 -2.85 15.67 -5.54
C MET A 64 -3.93 15.54 -4.46
N ARG A 65 -4.41 16.66 -3.90
CA ARG A 65 -5.52 16.65 -2.93
C ARG A 65 -6.81 16.12 -3.53
N GLU A 66 -7.18 16.62 -4.70
CA GLU A 66 -8.36 16.16 -5.44
C GLU A 66 -8.26 14.66 -5.77
N GLU A 67 -7.10 14.19 -6.23
CA GLU A 67 -6.84 12.78 -6.54
C GLU A 67 -7.03 11.87 -5.32
N PHE A 68 -6.60 12.34 -4.14
CA PHE A 68 -6.83 11.60 -2.89
C PHE A 68 -8.29 11.64 -2.44
N ASP A 69 -9.01 12.74 -2.64
CA ASP A 69 -10.44 12.79 -2.35
C ASP A 69 -11.21 11.79 -3.24
N VAL A 70 -10.79 11.65 -4.51
CA VAL A 70 -11.29 10.61 -5.41
C VAL A 70 -10.96 9.22 -4.87
N LEU A 71 -9.72 8.94 -4.48
CA LEU A 71 -9.34 7.65 -3.91
C LEU A 71 -10.08 7.34 -2.59
N ALA A 72 -10.23 8.31 -1.70
CA ALA A 72 -10.90 8.17 -0.41
C ALA A 72 -12.41 7.91 -0.55
N SER A 73 -13.04 8.41 -1.62
CA SER A 73 -14.43 8.11 -1.96
C SER A 73 -14.62 6.77 -2.68
N GLY A 74 -13.54 6.00 -2.88
CA GLY A 74 -13.56 4.70 -3.57
C GLY A 74 -13.46 4.80 -5.09
N GLY A 75 -13.11 5.98 -5.62
CA GLY A 75 -12.84 6.19 -7.04
C GLY A 75 -11.49 5.64 -7.48
N MET A 76 -11.11 5.97 -8.72
CA MET A 76 -9.87 5.52 -9.36
C MET A 76 -9.16 6.72 -9.99
N ILE A 77 -7.83 6.66 -10.02
CA ILE A 77 -6.98 7.65 -10.69
C ILE A 77 -6.04 6.95 -11.67
N GLU A 78 -5.62 7.66 -12.70
CA GLU A 78 -4.60 7.20 -13.64
C GLU A 78 -3.28 7.92 -13.32
N LYS A 79 -2.23 7.15 -13.06
CA LYS A 79 -0.89 7.67 -12.74
C LYS A 79 0.21 6.84 -13.37
N PRO A 80 1.27 7.48 -13.88
CA PRO A 80 2.48 6.76 -14.24
C PRO A 80 3.09 6.13 -12.99
N ILE A 81 3.36 4.84 -13.06
CA ILE A 81 4.05 4.09 -12.01
C ILE A 81 5.51 3.95 -12.41
N LYS A 82 6.40 4.21 -11.46
CA LYS A 82 7.84 4.03 -11.66
C LYS A 82 8.19 2.59 -11.31
N ASP A 83 8.57 1.80 -12.32
CA ASP A 83 8.91 0.37 -12.16
C ASP A 83 10.09 0.17 -11.20
N ASP A 84 11.16 0.97 -11.37
CA ASP A 84 12.35 0.91 -10.54
C ASP A 84 12.35 2.00 -9.47
N LEU A 85 11.73 1.71 -8.31
CA LEU A 85 11.76 2.62 -7.16
C LEU A 85 12.82 2.18 -6.14
N THR A 86 13.88 2.97 -5.99
CA THR A 86 14.88 2.73 -4.95
C THR A 86 14.44 3.30 -3.60
N TYR A 87 14.94 2.76 -2.48
CA TYR A 87 14.65 3.28 -1.12
C TYR A 87 14.91 4.78 -0.96
N ARG A 88 15.90 5.32 -1.69
CA ARG A 88 16.25 6.76 -1.65
C ARG A 88 15.25 7.65 -2.37
N GLU A 89 14.42 7.07 -3.22
CA GLU A 89 13.45 7.78 -4.05
C GLU A 89 12.03 7.60 -3.52
N MET A 90 11.82 6.67 -2.58
CA MET A 90 10.53 6.41 -1.94
C MET A 90 9.96 7.61 -1.22
N ASP A 91 10.79 8.51 -0.70
CA ASP A 91 10.38 9.67 0.10
C ASP A 91 10.19 10.96 -0.74
N GLN A 92 10.37 10.86 -2.06
CA GLN A 92 10.13 11.95 -3.01
C GLN A 92 8.64 12.02 -3.36
N ILE A 93 8.06 13.21 -3.29
CA ILE A 93 6.63 13.43 -3.53
C ILE A 93 6.16 12.94 -4.91
N ASN A 94 7.03 13.01 -5.92
CA ASN A 94 6.72 12.54 -7.28
C ASN A 94 6.54 11.02 -7.37
N ASN A 95 7.07 10.26 -6.41
CA ASN A 95 7.00 8.81 -6.38
C ASN A 95 5.95 8.28 -5.40
N VAL A 96 5.13 9.17 -4.80
CA VAL A 96 4.17 8.81 -3.75
C VAL A 96 3.21 7.72 -4.20
N TYR A 97 2.70 7.78 -5.44
CA TYR A 97 1.77 6.78 -5.97
C TYR A 97 2.44 5.43 -6.23
N SER A 98 3.67 5.42 -6.77
CA SER A 98 4.48 4.20 -6.91
C SER A 98 4.78 3.57 -5.55
N PHE A 99 5.15 4.39 -4.56
CA PHE A 99 5.38 3.93 -3.20
C PHE A 99 4.12 3.31 -2.58
N LEU A 100 2.98 4.02 -2.64
CA LEU A 100 1.71 3.55 -2.09
C LEU A 100 1.25 2.26 -2.77
N LEU A 101 1.53 2.09 -4.07
CA LEU A 101 1.28 0.84 -4.77
C LEU A 101 2.18 -0.30 -4.28
N TYR A 102 3.50 -0.11 -4.23
CA TYR A 102 4.44 -1.16 -3.84
C TYR A 102 4.34 -1.56 -2.36
N THR A 103 3.89 -0.65 -1.52
CA THR A 103 3.63 -0.92 -0.09
C THR A 103 2.22 -1.43 0.18
N GLY A 104 1.37 -1.54 -0.85
CA GLY A 104 0.05 -2.16 -0.76
C GLY A 104 -1.07 -1.26 -0.26
N TYR A 105 -0.86 0.06 -0.16
CA TYR A 105 -1.93 1.02 0.12
C TYR A 105 -2.86 1.22 -1.09
N LEU A 106 -2.34 1.06 -2.30
CA LEU A 106 -3.11 1.10 -3.55
C LEU A 106 -3.11 -0.25 -4.24
N LYS A 107 -4.13 -0.48 -5.07
CA LYS A 107 -4.28 -1.68 -5.90
C LYS A 107 -4.48 -1.26 -7.35
N VAL A 108 -3.76 -1.89 -8.28
CA VAL A 108 -3.99 -1.71 -9.72
C VAL A 108 -5.34 -2.31 -10.11
N VAL A 109 -6.18 -1.51 -10.76
CA VAL A 109 -7.46 -1.97 -11.35
C VAL A 109 -7.30 -2.24 -12.84
N SER A 110 -6.52 -1.43 -13.54
CA SER A 110 -6.20 -1.56 -14.96
C SER A 110 -4.81 -0.99 -15.25
N CYS A 111 -4.09 -1.60 -16.18
CA CYS A 111 -2.87 -1.06 -16.77
C CYS A 111 -3.18 -0.55 -18.18
N VAL A 112 -2.69 0.63 -18.52
CA VAL A 112 -2.75 1.20 -19.86
C VAL A 112 -1.30 1.30 -20.33
N ASN A 113 -0.92 0.49 -21.31
CA ASN A 113 0.41 0.55 -21.89
C ASN A 113 0.43 1.68 -22.94
N GLU A 114 1.43 2.56 -22.88
CA GLU A 114 1.55 3.67 -23.85
C GLU A 114 1.86 3.18 -25.28
N GLU A 115 2.22 1.90 -25.47
CA GLU A 115 2.56 1.32 -26.78
C GLU A 115 1.38 1.16 -27.76
N GLU A 116 0.13 1.43 -27.36
CA GLU A 116 -1.05 1.33 -28.24
C GLU A 116 -1.63 2.68 -28.71
N LYS A 117 -0.96 3.82 -28.46
CA LYS A 117 -1.46 5.13 -28.92
C LYS A 117 -1.06 5.52 -30.35
N ASP A 118 -0.24 4.74 -31.04
CA ASP A 118 0.26 5.04 -32.39
C ASP A 118 -0.38 4.20 -33.52
N THR A 119 -1.56 3.62 -33.31
CA THR A 119 -2.28 2.93 -34.40
C THR A 119 -3.79 3.20 -34.39
N VAL A 120 -4.19 4.44 -34.68
CA VAL A 120 -5.36 4.78 -35.55
C VAL A 120 -5.13 6.15 -36.19
#